data_AF-A0AAW2JLV7-F1
#
_entry.id   AF-A0AAW2JLV7-F1
#
_cell.length_a   1.000
_cell.length_b   1.000
_cell.length_c   1.000
_cell.angle_alpha   90.00
_cell.angle_beta   90.00
_cell.angle_gamma   90.00
#
_symmetry.space_group_name_H-M   'P 1'
#
loop_
_entity.id
_entity.type
_entity.pdbx_description
1 polymer ?
#
loop_
_entity_poly.entity_id
_entity_poly.type
_entity_poly.pdbx_seq_one_letter_code
_entity_poly.pdbx_strand_id
1 'polypeptide(L)'
;MVRHCLLKYSDIDFFGKIDAQNRFYMWNLQNVSIDPEVFNQRTRGLLSELSEHASKTSKLYAKGEVEVAGYQKIYGMAQCTRDLSGADCKKCLDDAVNELPRCCEGNKVESLVGVVNKI
;
A
#
# COMPACT_ATOMS: atom_id res chain seq x y z
N MET A 1 2.38 12.12 11.65
CA MET A 1 3.22 11.65 10.52
C MET A 1 4.19 10.62 11.08
N VAL A 2 3.83 9.34 11.03
CA VAL A 2 4.70 8.29 11.57
C VAL A 2 5.79 7.99 10.54
N ARG A 3 7.06 8.15 10.92
CA ARG A 3 8.22 7.85 10.07
C ARG A 3 8.69 6.45 10.38
N HIS A 4 8.14 5.45 9.71
CA HIS A 4 8.67 4.09 9.75
C HIS A 4 9.73 3.95 8.66
N CYS A 5 10.93 3.52 9.04
CA CYS A 5 12.02 3.19 8.13
C CYS A 5 12.13 1.67 8.03
N LEU A 6 12.44 1.18 6.84
CA LEU A 6 12.67 -0.23 6.59
C LEU A 6 14.17 -0.51 6.49
N LEU A 7 14.64 -1.55 7.18
CA LEU A 7 16.01 -2.04 7.11
C LEU A 7 15.99 -3.52 6.71
N LYS A 8 16.62 -3.86 5.57
CA LYS A 8 16.90 -5.24 5.15
C LYS A 8 18.40 -5.47 5.07
N TYR A 9 18.83 -6.60 5.59
CA TYR A 9 20.12 -7.22 5.27
C TYR A 9 19.88 -8.70 4.94
N SER A 10 20.71 -9.27 4.08
CA SER A 10 20.64 -10.68 3.68
C SER A 10 21.96 -11.06 3.04
N ASP A 11 22.34 -12.33 3.17
CA ASP A 11 23.50 -12.92 2.48
C ASP A 11 23.20 -13.23 0.99
N ILE A 12 21.95 -13.06 0.57
CA ILE A 12 21.47 -13.26 -0.81
C ILE A 12 21.30 -11.91 -1.48
N ASP A 13 21.83 -11.72 -2.68
CA ASP A 13 21.65 -10.47 -3.44
C ASP A 13 20.16 -10.20 -3.75
N PHE A 14 19.67 -9.07 -3.23
CA PHE A 14 18.28 -8.66 -3.33
C PHE A 14 18.09 -7.30 -4.01
N PHE A 15 19.14 -6.57 -4.39
CA PHE A 15 19.00 -5.24 -5.00
C PHE A 15 18.32 -5.33 -6.37
N GLY A 16 17.35 -4.45 -6.63
CA GLY A 16 16.57 -4.43 -7.87
C GLY A 16 15.60 -5.59 -8.07
N LYS A 17 15.45 -6.49 -7.08
CA LYS A 17 14.60 -7.68 -7.19
C LYS A 17 13.33 -7.52 -6.37
N ILE A 18 12.20 -7.98 -6.92
CA ILE A 18 10.93 -8.07 -6.20
C ILE A 18 11.01 -9.25 -5.22
N ASP A 19 10.74 -8.99 -3.94
CA ASP A 19 10.61 -10.02 -2.91
C ASP A 19 9.12 -10.32 -2.72
N ALA A 20 8.67 -11.48 -3.21
CA ALA A 20 7.26 -11.89 -3.11
C ALA A 20 6.95 -12.67 -1.83
N GLN A 21 7.96 -13.06 -1.05
CA GLN A 21 7.83 -13.96 0.10
C GLN A 21 7.56 -13.19 1.40
N ASN A 22 8.16 -12.01 1.56
CA ASN A 22 8.07 -11.21 2.79
C ASN A 22 6.92 -10.19 2.76
N ARG A 23 5.69 -10.67 2.79
CA ARG A 23 4.48 -9.83 2.83
C ARG A 23 4.01 -9.62 4.27
N PHE A 24 3.73 -8.37 4.65
CA PHE A 24 3.21 -8.03 5.97
C PHE A 24 2.01 -7.11 5.83
N TYR A 25 0.95 -7.42 6.57
CA TYR A 25 -0.32 -6.72 6.52
C TYR A 25 -0.68 -6.24 7.91
N MET A 26 -1.13 -4.98 8.02
CA MET A 26 -1.69 -4.42 9.23
C MET A 26 -3.04 -3.81 8.92
N TRP A 27 -4.00 -4.05 9.81
CA TRP A 27 -5.32 -3.45 9.76
C TRP A 27 -5.72 -3.02 11.17
N ASN A 28 -6.68 -2.11 11.26
CA ASN A 28 -7.28 -1.74 12.53
C ASN A 28 -8.41 -2.72 12.86
N LEU A 29 -8.50 -3.13 14.12
CA LEU A 29 -9.52 -4.06 14.61
C LEU A 29 -10.91 -3.40 14.78
N GLN A 30 -11.01 -2.09 14.57
CA GLN A 30 -12.28 -1.36 14.57
C GLN A 30 -13.00 -1.58 13.24
N ASN A 31 -14.26 -1.97 13.35
CA ASN A 31 -15.15 -2.07 12.20
C ASN A 31 -15.36 -0.71 11.53
N VAL A 32 -15.54 -0.76 10.21
CA VAL A 32 -15.93 0.40 9.42
C VAL A 32 -17.38 0.76 9.78
N SER A 33 -17.62 2.03 10.10
CA SER A 33 -18.97 2.56 10.39
C SER A 33 -19.77 2.87 9.12
N ILE A 34 -19.11 2.83 7.96
CA ILE A 34 -19.66 2.94 6.61
C ILE A 34 -19.85 1.52 6.07
N ASP A 35 -20.73 1.39 5.07
CA ASP A 35 -20.83 0.19 4.24
C ASP A 35 -19.43 -0.35 3.84
N PRO A 36 -19.08 -1.59 4.25
CA PRO A 36 -17.77 -2.16 4.00
C PRO A 36 -17.42 -2.28 2.51
N GLU A 37 -18.40 -2.53 1.64
CA GLU A 37 -18.17 -2.65 0.20
C GLU A 37 -17.75 -1.30 -0.40
N VAL A 38 -18.48 -0.23 -0.05
CA VAL A 38 -18.11 1.14 -0.46
C VAL A 38 -16.73 1.52 0.06
N PHE A 39 -16.42 1.20 1.31
CA PHE A 39 -15.10 1.48 1.90
C PHE A 39 -13.99 0.72 1.16
N ASN A 40 -14.17 -0.58 0.91
CA ASN A 40 -13.20 -1.42 0.20
C ASN A 40 -12.98 -0.93 -1.22
N GLN A 41 -14.05 -0.61 -1.95
CA GLN A 41 -13.98 -0.09 -3.32
C GLN A 41 -13.20 1.23 -3.38
N ARG A 42 -13.47 2.17 -2.48
CA ARG A 42 -12.77 3.46 -2.42
C ARG A 42 -11.30 3.29 -2.01
N THR A 43 -11.02 2.41 -1.07
CA THR A 43 -9.65 2.07 -0.64
C THR A 43 -8.85 1.51 -1.80
N ARG A 44 -9.39 0.53 -2.53
CA ARG A 44 -8.73 -0.08 -3.69
C ARG A 44 -8.47 0.96 -4.79
N GLY A 45 -9.46 1.79 -5.10
CA GLY A 45 -9.33 2.86 -6.09
C GLY A 45 -8.22 3.85 -5.74
N LEU A 46 -8.19 4.34 -4.50
CA LEU A 46 -7.14 5.24 -4.01
C LEU A 46 -5.76 4.60 -4.14
N LEU A 47 -5.59 3.34 -3.72
CA LEU A 47 -4.28 2.70 -3.73
C LEU A 47 -3.81 2.33 -5.14
N SER A 48 -4.71 2.01 -6.06
CA SER A 48 -4.37 1.85 -7.49
C SER A 48 -3.88 3.17 -8.10
N GLU A 49 -4.49 4.30 -7.76
CA GLU A 49 -4.03 5.61 -8.21
C GLU A 49 -2.65 5.96 -7.62
N LEU A 50 -2.46 5.70 -6.33
CA LEU A 50 -1.17 5.94 -5.67
C LEU A 50 -0.08 5.01 -6.21
N SER A 51 -0.42 3.77 -6.59
CA SER A 51 0.49 2.84 -7.26
C SER A 51 1.03 3.45 -8.57
N GLU A 52 0.12 3.96 -9.40
CA GLU A 52 0.46 4.61 -10.66
C GLU A 52 1.37 5.83 -10.44
N HIS A 53 0.99 6.71 -9.51
CA HIS A 53 1.77 7.91 -9.21
C HIS A 53 3.14 7.60 -8.62
N ALA A 54 3.22 6.69 -7.64
CA ALA A 54 4.47 6.30 -7.01
C ALA A 54 5.46 5.80 -8.06
N SER A 55 5.03 4.90 -8.95
CA SER A 55 5.86 4.28 -9.99
C SER A 55 6.52 5.26 -10.96
N LYS A 56 5.95 6.46 -11.11
CA LYS A 56 6.43 7.52 -12.01
C LYS A 56 7.33 8.55 -11.32
N THR A 57 7.43 8.50 -9.98
CA THR A 57 8.21 9.47 -9.21
C THR A 57 9.63 8.96 -8.96
N SER A 58 10.61 9.87 -8.90
CA SER A 58 12.00 9.52 -8.57
C SER A 58 12.19 8.97 -7.14
N LYS A 59 11.19 9.18 -6.28
CA LYS A 59 11.16 8.69 -4.89
C LYS A 59 10.41 7.37 -4.75
N LEU A 60 9.76 6.90 -5.81
CA LEU A 60 8.86 5.74 -5.80
C LEU A 60 7.87 5.78 -4.63
N TYR A 61 7.26 6.95 -4.44
CA TYR A 61 6.40 7.25 -3.30
C TYR A 61 5.24 8.16 -3.70
N ALA A 62 4.04 7.83 -3.22
CA ALA A 62 2.87 8.68 -3.32
C ALA A 62 2.02 8.59 -2.04
N LYS A 63 1.25 9.63 -1.77
CA LYS A 63 0.22 9.67 -0.72
C LYS A 63 -0.99 10.45 -1.21
N GLY A 64 -2.15 10.16 -0.68
CA GLY A 64 -3.39 10.82 -1.06
C GLY A 64 -4.54 10.47 -0.13
N GLU A 65 -5.71 11.00 -0.47
CA GLU A 65 -6.94 10.79 0.27
C GLU A 65 -8.14 10.75 -0.66
N VAL A 66 -9.21 10.09 -0.24
CA VAL A 66 -10.51 10.09 -0.95
C VAL A 66 -11.66 10.21 0.04
N GLU A 67 -12.68 10.96 -0.32
CA GLU A 67 -13.92 11.07 0.45
C GLU A 67 -14.85 9.87 0.19
N VAL A 68 -15.51 9.37 1.24
CA VAL A 68 -16.36 8.17 1.15
C VAL A 68 -17.82 8.48 1.46
N ALA A 69 -18.11 9.04 2.64
CA ALA A 69 -19.45 9.45 3.05
C ALA A 69 -19.39 10.41 4.25
N GLY A 70 -20.29 11.39 4.31
CA GLY A 70 -20.52 12.21 5.51
C GLY A 70 -19.26 12.85 6.12
N TYR A 71 -18.35 13.36 5.28
CA TYR A 71 -17.05 13.95 5.66
C TYR A 71 -15.96 12.97 6.11
N GLN A 72 -16.19 11.66 6.02
CA GLN A 72 -15.15 10.66 6.29
C GLN A 72 -14.20 10.52 5.08
N LYS A 73 -12.90 10.55 5.39
CA LYS A 73 -11.81 10.41 4.41
C LYS A 73 -11.04 9.13 4.66
N ILE A 74 -10.68 8.46 3.57
CA ILE A 74 -9.65 7.42 3.55
C ILE A 74 -8.34 8.09 3.20
N TYR A 75 -7.29 7.78 3.93
CA TYR A 75 -5.92 8.21 3.64
C TYR A 75 -5.10 7.00 3.20
N GLY A 76 -4.22 7.20 2.23
CA GLY A 76 -3.39 6.14 1.69
C GLY A 76 -1.98 6.61 1.37
N MET A 77 -1.05 5.67 1.38
CA MET A 77 0.31 5.86 0.86
C MET A 77 0.79 4.59 0.15
N ALA A 78 1.59 4.79 -0.88
CA ALA A 78 2.23 3.74 -1.66
C ALA A 78 3.73 4.05 -1.74
N GLN A 79 4.57 3.08 -1.38
CA GLN A 79 6.02 3.22 -1.41
C GLN A 79 6.69 1.95 -1.91
N CYS A 80 7.66 2.12 -2.80
CA CYS A 80 8.65 1.11 -3.14
C CYS A 80 10.03 1.51 -2.63
N THR A 81 10.94 0.56 -2.54
CA THR A 81 12.35 0.88 -2.34
C THR A 81 12.95 1.45 -3.62
N ARG A 82 13.93 2.34 -3.44
CA ARG A 82 14.48 3.16 -4.51
C ARG A 82 15.38 2.43 -5.50
N ASP A 83 15.63 1.15 -5.26
CA ASP A 83 16.45 0.30 -6.10
C ASP A 83 15.65 -0.49 -7.14
N LEU A 84 14.31 -0.44 -7.09
CA LEU A 84 13.44 -0.99 -8.12
C LEU A 84 13.29 -0.04 -9.31
N SER A 85 12.98 -0.61 -10.48
CA SER A 85 12.49 0.18 -11.62
C SER A 85 11.07 0.69 -11.36
N GLY A 86 10.64 1.72 -12.10
CA GLY A 86 9.25 2.18 -12.03
C GLY A 86 8.25 1.08 -12.39
N ALA A 87 8.57 0.24 -13.40
CA ALA A 87 7.73 -0.87 -13.81
C ALA A 87 7.62 -1.95 -12.72
N ASP A 88 8.74 -2.32 -12.09
CA ASP A 88 8.75 -3.29 -10.99
C ASP A 88 8.03 -2.74 -9.76
N CYS A 89 8.21 -1.45 -9.47
CA CYS A 89 7.47 -0.77 -8.41
C CYS A 89 5.96 -0.82 -8.65
N LYS A 90 5.51 -0.48 -9.87
CA LYS A 90 4.09 -0.56 -10.23
C LYS A 90 3.54 -1.97 -10.05
N LYS A 91 4.24 -2.97 -10.58
CA LYS A 91 3.85 -4.38 -10.43
C LYS A 91 3.71 -4.77 -8.96
N CYS A 92 4.69 -4.40 -8.14
CA CYS A 92 4.71 -4.73 -6.71
C CYS A 92 3.54 -4.08 -5.95
N LEU A 93 3.26 -2.81 -6.25
CA LEU A 93 2.15 -2.06 -5.65
C LEU A 93 0.79 -2.58 -6.12
N ASP A 94 0.63 -2.90 -7.41
CA ASP A 94 -0.60 -3.46 -7.95
C ASP A 94 -0.88 -4.86 -7.35
N ASP A 95 0.14 -5.70 -7.19
CA ASP A 95 0.03 -6.99 -6.50
C ASP A 95 -0.43 -6.81 -5.05
N ALA A 96 0.14 -5.84 -4.31
CA ALA A 96 -0.28 -5.55 -2.94
C ALA A 96 -1.75 -5.08 -2.85
N VAL A 97 -2.19 -4.27 -3.81
CA VAL A 97 -3.60 -3.83 -3.90
C VAL A 97 -4.54 -5.00 -4.18
N ASN A 98 -4.10 -5.99 -4.95
CA ASN A 98 -4.90 -7.18 -5.25
C ASN A 98 -5.04 -8.15 -4.07
N GLU A 99 -4.16 -8.07 -3.07
CA GLU A 99 -4.23 -8.90 -1.85
C GLU A 99 -5.16 -8.34 -0.78
N LEU A 100 -5.64 -7.10 -0.93
CA LEU A 100 -6.51 -6.44 0.06
C LEU A 100 -7.75 -7.26 0.46
N PRO A 101 -8.49 -7.87 -0.49
CA PRO A 101 -9.64 -8.70 -0.12
C PRO A 101 -9.26 -9.91 0.72
N ARG A 102 -8.03 -10.44 0.58
CA ARG A 102 -7.58 -11.61 1.34
C ARG A 102 -7.13 -11.27 2.74
N CYS A 103 -6.44 -10.14 2.92
CA CYS A 103 -5.86 -9.78 4.21
C CYS A 103 -6.82 -9.00 5.12
N CYS A 104 -7.69 -8.19 4.53
CA CYS A 104 -8.14 -6.97 5.20
C CYS A 104 -9.62 -6.64 4.97
N GLU A 105 -10.38 -7.52 4.33
CA GLU A 105 -11.79 -7.32 4.02
C GLU A 105 -12.64 -7.07 5.29
N GLY A 106 -13.46 -6.02 5.26
CA GLY A 106 -14.39 -5.67 6.34
C GLY A 106 -13.79 -4.88 7.50
N ASN A 107 -12.47 -4.70 7.55
CA ASN A 107 -11.78 -3.97 8.63
C ASN A 107 -11.38 -2.56 8.18
N LYS A 108 -11.40 -1.58 9.10
CA LYS A 108 -10.79 -0.28 8.82
C LYS A 108 -9.31 -0.50 8.58
N VAL A 109 -8.84 -0.16 7.39
CA VAL A 109 -7.41 -0.02 7.18
C VAL A 109 -7.04 1.41 7.62
N GLU A 110 -6.76 1.60 8.91
CA GLU A 110 -6.42 2.93 9.49
C GLU A 110 -5.15 3.53 8.88
N SER A 111 -4.30 2.66 8.33
CA SER A 111 -3.32 3.03 7.32
C SER A 111 -3.07 1.78 6.48
N LEU A 112 -3.45 1.80 5.20
CA LEU A 112 -2.65 1.04 4.24
C LEU A 112 -1.38 1.85 4.11
N VAL A 113 -0.48 1.62 5.06
CA VAL A 113 0.93 1.79 4.79
C VAL A 113 1.17 0.70 3.75
N GLY A 114 1.00 1.04 2.48
CA GLY A 114 1.65 0.31 1.39
C GLY A 114 3.15 0.51 1.57
N VAL A 115 3.72 0.00 2.67
CA VAL A 115 5.05 -0.59 2.59
C VAL A 115 4.79 -1.86 1.85
N VAL A 116 4.87 -1.78 0.53
CA VAL A 116 5.22 -2.98 -0.20
C VAL A 116 6.66 -3.22 0.21
N ASN A 117 6.78 -4.04 1.25
CA ASN A 117 8.06 -4.46 1.78
C ASN A 117 8.82 -5.01 0.59
N LYS A 118 9.84 -4.26 0.20
CA LYS A 118 11.13 -4.87 0.12
C LYS A 118 11.72 -4.86 1.52
N ILE A 119 11.31 -5.82 2.36
CA ILE A 119 12.38 -6.59 3.00
C ILE A 119 12.72 -7.59 1.94
#